data_AF-A0A8H4XT23-F1
#
_entry.id   AF-A0A8H4XT23-F1
#
_cell.length_a   1.000
_cell.length_b   1.000
_cell.length_c   1.000
_cell.angle_alpha   90.00
_cell.angle_beta   90.00
_cell.angle_gamma   90.00
#
_symmetry.space_group_name_H-M   'P 1'
#
loop_
_entity.id
_entity.type
_entity.pdbx_description
1 polymer ?
#
loop_
_entity_poly.entity_id
_entity_poly.type
_entity_poly.pdbx_seq_one_letter_code
_entity_poly.pdbx_strand_id
1 'polypeptide(L)'
;MCNTKLHQFLQHLPKCEHHVHLEGCLTPELMFDLAARNGVCLPDAEKRPEFTSPEALYERYERFTSLDDFLSYYFIGMSVLQQQSDFEDLAWVYFQKAHADGVHHAE
;
A
#
# COMPACT_ATOMS: atom_id res chain seq x y z
N MET A 1 14.93 -7.23 3.45
CA MET A 1 14.17 -8.36 4.04
C MET A 1 15.10 -9.22 4.89
N CYS A 2 14.62 -9.74 6.02
CA CYS A 2 15.42 -10.58 6.91
C CYS A 2 15.64 -11.96 6.27
N ASN A 3 16.78 -12.17 5.61
CA ASN A 3 17.10 -13.41 4.88
C ASN A 3 17.73 -14.50 5.78
N THR A 4 17.34 -14.54 7.05
CA THR A 4 17.91 -15.49 8.02
C THR A 4 17.00 -16.71 8.15
N LYS A 5 17.52 -17.77 8.79
CA LYS A 5 16.75 -18.97 9.14
C LYS A 5 15.51 -18.66 10.00
N LEU A 6 15.47 -17.49 10.65
CA LEU A 6 14.33 -17.05 11.46
C LEU A 6 13.15 -16.58 10.62
N HIS A 7 13.32 -16.29 9.32
CA HIS A 7 12.24 -15.75 8.50
C HIS A 7 11.01 -16.66 8.48
N GLN A 8 11.20 -17.96 8.21
CA GLN A 8 10.12 -18.93 8.23
C GLN A 8 9.48 -19.02 9.62
N PHE A 9 10.28 -19.06 10.68
CA PHE A 9 9.76 -19.08 12.05
C PHE A 9 8.86 -17.87 12.32
N LEU A 10 9.33 -16.65 12.02
CA LEU A 10 8.56 -15.41 12.21
C LEU A 10 7.26 -15.40 11.38
N GLN A 11 7.32 -15.86 10.13
CA GLN A 11 6.13 -15.92 9.26
C GLN A 11 5.05 -16.85 9.83
N HIS A 12 5.42 -17.99 10.42
CA HIS A 12 4.46 -18.95 10.98
C HIS A 12 3.94 -18.61 12.38
N LEU A 13 4.49 -17.61 13.07
CA LEU A 13 3.94 -17.19 14.35
C LEU A 13 2.50 -16.67 14.18
N PRO A 14 1.54 -17.06 15.03
CA PRO A 14 0.24 -16.41 15.02
C PRO A 14 0.39 -14.97 15.50
N LYS A 15 -0.10 -14.02 14.71
CA LYS A 15 0.04 -12.57 14.96
C LYS A 15 -1.30 -11.91 15.18
N CYS A 16 -1.26 -10.85 15.97
CA CYS A 16 -2.35 -9.88 16.15
C CYS A 16 -1.81 -8.51 15.74
N GLU A 17 -2.45 -7.85 14.79
CA GLU A 17 -2.06 -6.52 14.30
C GLU A 17 -2.99 -5.47 14.90
N HIS A 18 -2.47 -4.64 15.82
CA HIS A 18 -3.28 -3.64 16.55
C HIS A 18 -3.11 -2.21 16.03
N HIS A 19 -2.25 -2.02 15.04
CA HIS A 19 -2.03 -0.71 14.43
C HIS A 19 -1.76 -0.90 12.95
N VAL A 20 -2.80 -0.73 12.16
CA VAL A 20 -2.71 -0.60 10.71
C VAL A 20 -3.62 0.54 10.25
N HIS A 21 -3.16 1.28 9.24
CA HIS A 21 -4.04 2.19 8.50
C HIS A 21 -4.39 1.49 7.21
N LEU A 22 -5.67 1.19 6.97
CA LEU A 22 -6.08 0.39 5.82
C LEU A 22 -5.69 1.07 4.50
N GLU A 23 -5.80 2.39 4.44
CA GLU A 23 -5.38 3.19 3.28
C GLU A 23 -3.86 3.17 3.09
N GLY A 24 -3.10 2.87 4.15
CA GLY A 24 -1.66 2.61 4.09
C GLY A 24 -1.30 1.26 3.47
N CYS A 25 -2.29 0.38 3.28
CA CYS A 25 -2.13 -0.89 2.58
C CYS A 25 -2.38 -0.78 1.07
N LEU A 26 -2.73 0.41 0.56
CA LEU A 26 -2.94 0.65 -0.86
C LEU A 26 -1.62 0.47 -1.62
N THR A 27 -1.50 -0.61 -2.39
CA THR A 27 -0.31 -0.85 -3.20
C THR A 27 -0.28 0.09 -4.41
N PRO A 28 0.91 0.46 -4.92
CA PRO A 28 1.05 1.14 -6.20
C PRO A 28 0.25 0.49 -7.34
N GLU A 29 0.23 -0.84 -7.47
CA GLU A 29 -0.55 -1.50 -8.52
C GLU A 29 -2.05 -1.18 -8.39
N LEU A 30 -2.60 -1.37 -7.19
CA LEU A 30 -4.01 -1.08 -6.95
C LEU A 30 -4.30 0.42 -7.12
N MET A 31 -3.39 1.30 -6.69
CA MET A 31 -3.55 2.74 -6.86
C MET A 31 -3.71 3.14 -8.35
N PHE A 32 -2.85 2.60 -9.22
CA PHE A 32 -2.91 2.89 -10.66
C PHE A 32 -4.16 2.27 -11.31
N ASP A 33 -4.53 1.04 -10.94
CA ASP A 33 -5.74 0.38 -11.43
C ASP A 33 -7.00 1.16 -11.05
N LEU A 34 -7.10 1.61 -9.79
CA LEU A 34 -8.21 2.42 -9.30
C LEU A 34 -8.23 3.80 -9.94
N ALA A 35 -7.08 4.45 -10.14
CA ALA A 35 -6.99 5.72 -10.83
C ALA A 35 -7.56 5.63 -12.25
N ALA A 36 -7.16 4.59 -13.00
CA ALA A 36 -7.67 4.33 -14.33
C ALA A 36 -9.17 4.00 -14.32
N ARG A 37 -9.63 3.15 -13.39
CA ARG A 37 -11.03 2.75 -13.23
C ARG A 37 -11.95 3.93 -12.93
N ASN A 38 -11.50 4.84 -12.09
CA ASN A 38 -12.29 5.98 -11.61
C ASN A 38 -12.05 7.28 -12.40
N GLY A 39 -11.16 7.27 -13.40
CA GLY A 39 -10.82 8.47 -14.16
C GLY A 39 -10.14 9.56 -13.32
N VAL A 40 -9.43 9.17 -12.27
CA VAL A 40 -8.65 10.09 -11.42
C VAL A 40 -7.28 10.30 -12.06
N CYS A 41 -6.95 11.55 -12.37
CA CYS A 41 -5.62 11.90 -12.87
C CYS A 41 -4.61 11.84 -11.72
N LEU A 42 -3.71 10.86 -11.75
CA LEU A 42 -2.51 10.88 -10.91
C LEU A 42 -1.61 12.07 -11.27
N PRO A 43 -0.70 12.49 -10.37
CA PRO A 43 0.23 13.57 -10.64
C PRO A 43 0.99 13.40 -11.95
N ASP A 44 1.17 14.53 -12.63
CA ASP A 44 1.87 14.59 -13.90
C ASP A 44 3.31 14.06 -13.79
N ALA A 45 3.65 13.08 -14.62
CA ALA A 45 4.93 12.37 -14.56
C ALA A 45 6.13 13.25 -14.95
N GLU A 46 5.95 14.36 -15.67
CA GLU A 46 7.06 15.29 -15.94
C GLU A 46 7.49 16.02 -14.65
N LYS A 47 6.52 16.33 -13.79
CA LYS A 47 6.75 17.02 -12.51
C LYS A 47 7.02 16.07 -11.36
N ARG A 48 6.45 14.86 -11.43
CA ARG A 48 6.48 13.83 -10.39
C ARG A 48 6.80 12.48 -11.06
N PRO A 49 8.07 12.25 -11.47
CA PRO A 49 8.45 11.08 -12.27
C PRO A 49 8.14 9.73 -11.60
N GLU A 50 7.99 9.71 -10.28
CA GLU A 50 7.57 8.53 -9.53
C GLU A 50 6.15 8.04 -9.85
N PHE A 51 5.29 8.86 -10.47
CA PHE A 51 3.94 8.45 -10.91
C PHE A 51 3.93 7.91 -12.35
N THR A 52 5.09 7.61 -12.94
CA THR A 52 5.16 7.01 -14.28
C THR A 52 4.74 5.54 -14.30
N SER A 53 5.02 4.79 -13.22
CA SER A 53 4.64 3.38 -13.08
C SER A 53 4.60 2.95 -11.61
N PRO A 54 3.96 1.81 -11.28
CA PRO A 54 4.01 1.23 -9.95
C PRO A 54 5.43 1.01 -9.43
N GLU A 55 6.35 0.54 -10.28
CA GLU A 55 7.74 0.28 -9.92
C GLU A 55 8.49 1.56 -9.52
N ALA A 56 8.33 2.64 -10.29
CA ALA A 56 8.92 3.94 -9.96
C ALA A 56 8.39 4.50 -8.64
N LEU A 57 7.12 4.25 -8.32
CA LEU A 57 6.53 4.66 -7.06
C LEU A 57 7.07 3.83 -5.88
N TYR A 58 7.28 2.53 -6.06
CA TYR A 58 7.97 1.70 -5.06
C TYR A 58 9.39 2.19 -4.78
N GLU A 59 10.17 2.49 -5.82
CA GLU A 59 11.52 3.06 -5.67
C GLU A 59 11.47 4.37 -4.85
N ARG A 60 10.46 5.21 -5.08
CA ARG A 60 10.25 6.42 -4.30
C ARG A 60 9.92 6.15 -2.84
N TYR A 61 9.16 5.09 -2.54
CA TYR A 61 8.76 4.71 -1.18
C TYR A 61 9.92 4.15 -0.34
N GLU A 62 11.04 3.76 -0.95
CA GLU A 62 12.24 3.34 -0.20
C GLU A 62 12.86 4.48 0.64
N ARG A 63 12.51 5.75 0.35
CA ARG A 63 13.18 6.92 0.93
C ARG A 63 12.20 8.02 1.29
N PHE A 64 11.59 7.94 2.48
CA PHE A 64 10.91 9.08 3.09
C PHE A 64 11.85 9.86 4.00
N THR A 65 11.73 11.18 3.98
CA THR A 65 12.58 12.10 4.77
C THR A 65 11.89 12.61 6.04
N SER A 66 10.55 12.56 6.08
CA SER A 66 9.73 12.96 7.23
C SER A 66 8.33 12.34 7.14
N LEU A 67 7.52 12.54 8.19
CA LEU A 67 6.11 12.19 8.16
C LEU A 67 5.35 12.99 7.09
N ASP A 68 5.62 14.28 6.95
CA ASP A 68 4.97 15.13 5.94
C ASP A 68 5.29 14.68 4.51
N ASP A 69 6.54 14.26 4.28
CA ASP A 69 6.96 13.67 3.01
C ASP A 69 6.13 12.43 2.68
N PHE A 70 6.03 11.47 3.60
CA PHE A 70 5.16 10.29 3.48
C PHE A 70 3.69 10.66 3.24
N LEU A 71 3.15 11.54 4.08
CA LEU A 71 1.74 11.93 4.02
C LEU A 71 1.38 12.56 2.67
N SER A 72 2.32 13.25 2.02
CA SER A 72 2.09 13.82 0.69
C SER A 72 1.74 12.75 -0.36
N TYR A 73 2.30 11.54 -0.28
CA TYR A 73 1.96 10.42 -1.16
C TYR A 73 0.72 9.68 -0.67
N TYR A 74 0.61 9.48 0.64
CA TYR A 74 -0.54 8.84 1.27
C TYR A 74 -1.86 9.51 0.86
N PHE A 75 -1.93 10.84 0.93
CA PHE A 75 -3.12 11.60 0.52
C PHE A 75 -3.40 11.52 -0.99
N ILE A 76 -2.36 11.43 -1.83
CA ILE A 76 -2.54 11.19 -3.27
C ILE A 76 -3.12 9.79 -3.50
N GLY A 77 -2.61 8.77 -2.82
CA GLY A 77 -3.15 7.41 -2.88
C GLY A 77 -4.62 7.35 -2.49
N MET A 78 -5.01 8.00 -1.39
CA MET A 78 -6.43 8.04 -0.99
C MET A 78 -7.36 8.70 -2.01
N SER A 79 -6.85 9.58 -2.88
CA SER A 79 -7.68 10.24 -3.89
C SER A 79 -8.27 9.30 -4.94
N VAL A 80 -7.73 8.07 -5.09
CA VAL A 80 -8.24 7.10 -6.07
C VAL A 80 -9.39 6.24 -5.52
N LEU A 81 -9.64 6.27 -4.21
CA LEU A 81 -10.72 5.52 -3.54
C LEU A 81 -12.02 6.33 -3.61
N GLN A 82 -12.89 6.04 -4.59
CA GLN A 82 -14.08 6.84 -4.90
C GLN A 82 -15.39 6.09 -4.61
N GLN A 83 -15.41 4.80 -4.92
CA GLN A 83 -16.59 3.93 -4.86
C GLN A 83 -16.44 2.89 -3.76
N GLN A 84 -17.56 2.36 -3.28
CA GLN A 84 -17.58 1.28 -2.28
C GLN A 84 -16.68 0.10 -2.69
N SER A 85 -16.73 -0.31 -3.96
CA SER A 85 -15.92 -1.42 -4.48
C SER A 85 -14.41 -1.19 -4.36
N ASP A 86 -13.95 0.07 -4.37
CA ASP A 86 -12.53 0.39 -4.24
C ASP A 86 -12.02 0.07 -2.82
N PHE A 87 -12.87 0.32 -1.82
CA PHE A 87 -12.58 -0.02 -0.43
C PHE A 87 -12.67 -1.54 -0.19
N GLU A 88 -13.55 -2.24 -0.91
CA GLU A 88 -13.60 -3.70 -0.89
C GLU A 88 -12.30 -4.30 -1.45
N ASP A 89 -11.83 -3.81 -2.60
CA ASP A 89 -10.57 -4.24 -3.21
C ASP A 89 -9.38 -3.95 -2.28
N LEU A 90 -9.32 -2.75 -1.70
CA LEU A 90 -8.28 -2.36 -0.74
C LEU A 90 -8.26 -3.29 0.49
N ALA A 91 -9.42 -3.52 1.09
CA ALA A 91 -9.56 -4.42 2.24
C ALA A 91 -9.13 -5.85 1.89
N TRP A 92 -9.51 -6.32 0.70
CA TRP A 92 -9.19 -7.66 0.25
C TRP A 92 -7.69 -7.86 0.05
N VAL A 93 -7.00 -6.91 -0.58
CA VAL A 93 -5.54 -6.95 -0.74
C VAL A 93 -4.85 -7.01 0.63
N TYR A 94 -5.29 -6.20 1.59
CA TYR A 94 -4.80 -6.26 2.96
C TYR A 94 -5.03 -7.65 3.59
N PHE A 95 -6.24 -8.19 3.54
CA PHE A 95 -6.56 -9.48 4.17
C PHE A 95 -5.74 -10.64 3.59
N GLN A 96 -5.52 -10.66 2.27
CA GLN A 96 -4.66 -11.67 1.64
C GLN A 96 -3.22 -11.58 2.18
N LYS A 97 -2.68 -10.36 2.32
CA LYS A 97 -1.34 -10.13 2.83
C LYS A 97 -1.21 -10.49 4.31
N ALA A 98 -2.14 -9.99 5.14
CA ALA A 98 -2.21 -10.29 6.57
C ALA A 98 -2.29 -11.81 6.81
N HIS A 99 -3.13 -12.51 6.06
CA HIS A 99 -3.23 -13.97 6.14
C HIS A 99 -1.92 -14.68 5.76
N ALA A 100 -1.29 -14.28 4.65
CA ALA A 100 -0.01 -14.85 4.19
C ALA A 100 1.15 -14.61 5.18
N ASP A 101 1.06 -13.54 5.96
CA ASP A 101 2.01 -13.19 7.00
C ASP A 101 1.62 -13.74 8.38
N GLY A 102 0.58 -14.58 8.49
CA GLY A 102 0.21 -15.27 9.74
C GLY A 102 -0.57 -14.41 10.75
N VAL A 103 -1.22 -13.34 10.30
CA VAL A 103 -2.12 -12.53 11.12
C VAL A 103 -3.46 -13.26 11.27
N HIS A 104 -3.90 -13.43 12.52
CA HIS A 104 -5.18 -14.06 12.86
C HIS A 104 -6.22 -13.07 13.38
N HIS A 105 -5.78 -11.90 13.82
CA HIS A 105 -6.63 -10.82 14.32
C HIS A 105 -6.02 -9.47 13.92
N ALA A 106 -6.86 -8.54 13.49
CA ALA A 106 -6.47 -7.20 13.09
C ALA A 106 -7.48 -6.16 13.62
N GLU A 107 -6.97 -5.02 14.07
CA GLU A 107 -7.72 -3.85 14.56
C GLU A 107 -7.27 -2.56 13.89
#